data_AF-A0A539DY45-F1
#
_entry.id   AF-A0A539DY45-F1
#
_cell.length_a   1.000
_cell.length_b   1.000
_cell.length_c   1.000
_cell.angle_alpha   90.00
_cell.angle_beta   90.00
_cell.angle_gamma   90.00
#
_symmetry.space_group_name_H-M   'P 1'
#
loop_
_entity.id
_entity.type
_entity.pdbx_description
1 polymer ?
#
loop_
_entity_poly.entity_id
_entity_poly.type
_entity_poly.pdbx_seq_one_letter_code
_entity_poly.pdbx_strand_id
1 'polypeptide(L)'
;MTADRMVDDTTAPVSVGVLGGDWRAHVTPWGAMRMWDAGGTLDWWVAADDRWHDPSREPTVRQARLDGTPVVETRLRIPGGDAVHRVYAVADGGGYTVVEIENDSPLPIAVAFDGMPLLSPRPPTDMPIAGIELPAGTVAYPIGHHATLVVAIAHGSPGTASLPAVLPTRQQVAHGWLAVCERASRLLVPDSATNAAVVAARCELLLAGPSAATRHPVDFLLDVGELVRMGTMAEPWIPEVSDAVTALASHRDDPLLAAAVDAAERVCLAAREARAVRDLALIRLRLLPGEPS
;
A
#
# COMPACT_ATOMS: atom_id res chain seq x y z
N MET A 1 -4.56 12.53 -30.84
CA MET A 1 -5.64 11.54 -30.70
C MET A 1 -4.97 10.18 -30.66
N THR A 2 -4.58 9.78 -29.46
CA THR A 2 -3.77 8.57 -29.25
C THR A 2 -4.50 7.77 -28.19
N ALA A 3 -4.87 6.56 -28.58
CA ALA A 3 -5.78 5.70 -27.86
C ALA A 3 -5.27 5.41 -26.45
N ASP A 4 -6.10 5.78 -25.50
CA ASP A 4 -6.17 5.28 -24.14
C ASP A 4 -6.36 3.76 -24.21
N ARG A 5 -5.23 3.03 -24.13
CA ARG A 5 -5.25 1.57 -24.11
C ARG A 5 -5.37 1.16 -22.65
N MET A 6 -6.64 1.07 -22.24
CA MET A 6 -7.20 0.11 -21.28
C MET A 6 -6.15 -0.92 -20.83
N VAL A 7 -5.55 -0.65 -19.67
CA VAL A 7 -4.78 -1.63 -18.93
C VAL A 7 -5.81 -2.59 -18.35
N ASP A 8 -5.86 -3.79 -18.91
CA ASP A 8 -6.62 -4.92 -18.39
C ASP A 8 -6.08 -5.27 -16.99
N ASP A 9 -6.97 -5.37 -16.01
CA ASP A 9 -6.66 -5.54 -14.58
C ASP A 9 -6.25 -6.98 -14.27
N THR A 10 -5.13 -7.18 -13.57
CA THR A 10 -5.03 -8.31 -12.62
C THR A 10 -4.04 -8.11 -11.47
N THR A 11 -3.81 -6.87 -11.04
CA THR A 11 -3.34 -6.53 -9.68
C THR A 11 -3.26 -5.01 -9.58
N ALA A 12 -4.17 -4.40 -8.83
CA ALA A 12 -4.04 -2.99 -8.45
C ALA A 12 -2.68 -2.75 -7.79
N PRO A 13 -2.00 -1.63 -8.07
CA PRO A 13 -0.71 -1.32 -7.47
C PRO A 13 -0.83 -1.26 -5.93
N VAL A 14 0.14 -1.81 -5.22
CA VAL A 14 0.10 -1.89 -3.74
C VAL A 14 0.53 -0.57 -3.13
N SER A 15 -0.29 0.03 -2.27
CA SER A 15 0.08 1.27 -1.60
C SER A 15 1.05 1.02 -0.45
N VAL A 16 2.03 1.90 -0.29
CA VAL A 16 2.99 1.93 0.82
C VAL A 16 3.05 3.33 1.42
N GLY A 17 3.16 3.40 2.74
CA GLY A 17 3.22 4.66 3.46
C GLY A 17 3.11 4.45 4.97
N VAL A 18 3.22 5.55 5.72
CA VAL A 18 3.05 5.56 7.18
C VAL A 18 1.66 6.07 7.52
N LEU A 19 0.94 5.35 8.38
CA LEU A 19 -0.38 5.77 8.87
C LEU A 19 -0.35 7.19 9.43
N GLY A 20 -1.28 8.04 8.97
CA GLY A 20 -1.36 9.44 9.38
C GLY A 20 -0.26 10.35 8.82
N GLY A 21 0.72 9.82 8.08
CA GLY A 21 1.67 10.62 7.30
C GLY A 21 1.15 10.94 5.91
N ASP A 22 1.67 11.99 5.29
CA ASP A 22 1.26 12.46 3.96
C ASP A 22 2.00 11.75 2.82
N TRP A 23 3.18 11.19 3.10
CA TRP A 23 3.98 10.50 2.09
C TRP A 23 3.29 9.19 1.69
N ARG A 24 3.07 9.01 0.38
CA ARG A 24 2.45 7.81 -0.21
C ARG A 24 3.09 7.46 -1.54
N ALA A 25 3.26 6.17 -1.75
CA ALA A 25 3.65 5.63 -3.05
C ALA A 25 2.90 4.33 -3.35
N HIS A 26 2.92 3.96 -4.62
CA HIS A 26 2.48 2.70 -5.16
C HIS A 26 3.69 1.85 -5.54
N VAL A 27 3.69 0.58 -5.16
CA VAL A 27 4.60 -0.42 -5.71
C VAL A 27 3.91 -1.07 -6.90
N THR A 28 4.53 -0.93 -8.06
CA THR A 28 4.08 -1.57 -9.31
C THR A 28 4.24 -3.09 -9.23
N PRO A 29 3.58 -3.88 -10.11
CA PRO A 29 3.73 -5.35 -10.11
C PRO A 29 5.17 -5.85 -10.26
N TRP A 30 6.08 -5.03 -10.80
CA TRP A 30 7.51 -5.33 -10.94
C TRP A 30 8.41 -4.63 -9.91
N GLY A 31 7.81 -4.07 -8.85
CA GLY A 31 8.54 -3.53 -7.71
C GLY A 31 9.02 -2.09 -7.86
N ALA A 32 8.92 -1.45 -9.03
CA ALA A 32 9.19 -0.01 -9.13
C ALA A 32 8.22 0.78 -8.25
N MET A 33 8.69 1.84 -7.60
CA MET A 33 7.87 2.66 -6.71
C MET A 33 7.46 3.96 -7.38
N ARG A 34 6.18 4.32 -7.35
CA ARG A 34 5.65 5.55 -7.92
C ARG A 34 5.01 6.39 -6.83
N MET A 35 5.45 7.62 -6.65
CA MET A 35 4.76 8.53 -5.73
C MET A 35 3.31 8.76 -6.18
N TRP A 36 2.41 9.02 -5.23
CA TRP A 36 1.03 9.40 -5.56
C TRP A 36 0.95 10.80 -6.16
N ASP A 37 1.82 11.69 -5.68
CA ASP A 37 2.02 13.00 -6.27
C ASP A 37 3.02 12.93 -7.44
N ALA A 38 3.36 14.08 -8.01
CA ALA A 38 4.35 14.16 -9.09
C ALA A 38 5.80 13.92 -8.61
N GLY A 39 6.01 13.28 -7.45
CA GLY A 39 7.31 13.06 -6.80
C GLY A 39 8.22 12.02 -7.46
N GLY A 40 7.84 11.48 -8.62
CA GLY A 40 8.71 10.64 -9.46
C GLY A 40 8.47 9.14 -9.32
N THR A 41 9.36 8.37 -9.96
CA THR A 41 9.40 6.90 -9.91
C THR A 41 10.79 6.45 -9.47
N LEU A 42 10.89 5.45 -8.59
CA LEU A 42 12.13 4.74 -8.31
C LEU A 42 12.10 3.45 -9.13
N ASP A 43 12.88 3.43 -10.21
CA ASP A 43 13.09 2.24 -11.04
C ASP A 43 14.33 1.49 -10.57
N TRP A 44 14.39 0.19 -10.89
CA TRP A 44 15.49 -0.68 -10.49
C TRP A 44 15.84 -1.71 -11.57
N TRP A 45 17.13 -2.07 -11.66
CA TRP A 45 17.66 -3.08 -12.59
C TRP A 45 18.70 -3.95 -11.89
N VAL A 46 18.87 -5.19 -12.34
CA VAL A 46 19.84 -6.12 -11.75
C VAL A 46 20.79 -6.63 -12.82
N ALA A 47 22.10 -6.47 -12.61
CA ALA A 47 23.13 -7.16 -13.37
C ALA A 47 23.45 -8.50 -12.71
N ALA A 48 23.38 -9.57 -13.50
CA ALA A 48 23.88 -10.88 -13.12
C ALA A 48 24.99 -11.32 -14.11
N ASP A 49 25.43 -12.58 -14.01
CA ASP A 49 26.55 -13.12 -14.81
C ASP A 49 26.25 -13.20 -16.32
N ASP A 50 24.97 -13.19 -16.72
CA ASP A 50 24.55 -13.23 -18.12
C ASP A 50 24.32 -11.84 -18.72
N ARG A 51 23.50 -11.00 -18.08
CA ARG A 51 23.09 -9.67 -18.57
C ARG A 51 22.51 -8.79 -17.46
N TRP A 52 22.09 -7.60 -17.87
CA TRP A 52 21.15 -6.79 -17.10
C TRP A 52 19.71 -7.27 -17.29
N HIS A 53 18.98 -7.29 -16.19
CA HIS A 53 17.57 -7.61 -16.09
C HIS A 53 16.77 -6.35 -15.76
N ASP A 54 15.71 -6.14 -16.53
CA ASP A 54 14.72 -5.08 -16.32
C ASP A 54 13.42 -5.71 -15.81
N PRO A 55 13.12 -5.60 -14.50
CA PRO A 55 11.92 -6.19 -13.91
C PRO A 55 10.63 -5.86 -14.67
N SER A 56 10.51 -4.67 -15.29
CA SER A 56 9.30 -4.29 -16.02
C SER A 56 9.07 -5.10 -17.32
N ARG A 57 10.11 -5.79 -17.80
CA ARG A 57 10.11 -6.57 -19.05
C ARG A 57 10.29 -8.06 -18.83
N GLU A 58 10.42 -8.50 -17.58
CA GLU A 58 10.72 -9.88 -17.23
C GLU A 58 9.43 -10.64 -16.86
N PRO A 59 9.03 -11.66 -17.63
CA PRO A 59 7.78 -12.39 -17.37
C PRO A 59 7.84 -13.24 -16.10
N THR A 60 9.03 -13.45 -15.54
CA THR A 60 9.28 -14.28 -14.35
C THR A 60 9.13 -13.52 -13.04
N VAL A 61 8.81 -12.24 -13.10
CA VAL A 61 8.66 -11.40 -11.91
C VAL A 61 7.42 -11.82 -11.15
N ARG A 62 7.61 -12.03 -9.84
CA ARG A 62 6.54 -12.46 -8.93
C ARG A 62 6.53 -11.58 -7.70
N GLN A 63 5.34 -11.15 -7.31
CA GLN A 63 5.16 -10.22 -6.21
C GLN A 63 4.16 -10.77 -5.18
N ALA A 64 4.44 -10.51 -3.91
CA ALA A 64 3.54 -10.84 -2.81
C ALA A 64 3.62 -9.77 -1.71
N ARG A 65 2.53 -9.65 -0.95
CA ARG A 65 2.50 -8.89 0.31
C ARG A 65 2.82 -9.84 1.47
N LEU A 66 3.58 -9.38 2.46
CA LEU A 66 3.77 -10.11 3.71
C LEU A 66 2.47 -10.05 4.53
N ASP A 67 1.79 -11.19 4.66
CA ASP A 67 0.52 -11.34 5.40
C ASP A 67 -0.58 -10.34 4.97
N GLY A 68 -0.55 -9.91 3.70
CA GLY A 68 -1.49 -8.90 3.18
C GLY A 68 -1.15 -7.45 3.56
N THR A 69 -0.09 -7.21 4.33
CA THR A 69 0.30 -5.85 4.79
C THR A 69 1.00 -5.03 3.69
N PRO A 70 1.17 -3.70 3.84
CA PRO A 70 2.00 -2.82 2.99
C PRO A 70 3.50 -3.09 3.02
N VAL A 71 3.89 -4.36 3.15
CA VAL A 71 5.25 -4.86 3.05
C VAL A 71 5.28 -5.75 1.82
N VAL A 72 5.88 -5.24 0.75
CA VAL A 72 5.84 -5.85 -0.58
C VAL A 72 7.16 -6.54 -0.87
N GLU A 73 7.11 -7.77 -1.37
CA GLU A 73 8.26 -8.54 -1.83
C GLU A 73 8.09 -8.86 -3.31
N THR A 74 9.03 -8.41 -4.14
CA THR A 74 9.12 -8.68 -5.57
C THR A 74 10.37 -9.53 -5.81
N ARG A 75 10.20 -10.73 -6.37
CA ARG A 75 11.32 -11.59 -6.76
C ARG A 75 11.52 -11.55 -8.26
N LEU A 76 12.73 -11.21 -8.68
CA LEU A 76 13.20 -11.26 -10.06
C LEU A 76 14.13 -12.45 -10.24
N ARG A 77 13.79 -13.36 -11.16
CA ARG A 77 14.64 -14.49 -11.51
C ARG A 77 15.88 -14.02 -12.25
N ILE A 78 17.03 -14.49 -11.81
CA ILE A 78 18.36 -14.29 -12.40
C ILE A 78 19.10 -15.64 -12.51
N PRO A 79 20.24 -15.75 -13.20
CA PRO A 79 21.01 -16.98 -13.21
C PRO A 79 21.31 -17.52 -11.80
N GLY A 80 20.95 -18.79 -11.58
CA GLY A 80 21.24 -19.50 -10.34
C GLY A 80 20.38 -19.14 -9.13
N GLY A 81 19.45 -18.19 -9.22
CA GLY A 81 18.66 -17.76 -8.06
C GLY A 81 17.70 -16.59 -8.32
N ASP A 82 17.48 -15.76 -7.32
CA ASP A 82 16.59 -14.60 -7.41
C ASP A 82 17.23 -13.36 -6.79
N ALA A 83 16.98 -12.19 -7.39
CA ALA A 83 17.12 -10.92 -6.71
C ALA A 83 15.79 -10.61 -6.03
N VAL A 84 15.81 -10.50 -4.71
CA VAL A 84 14.59 -10.30 -3.90
C VAL A 84 14.54 -8.85 -3.44
N HIS A 85 13.62 -8.09 -4.01
CA HIS A 85 13.36 -6.70 -3.70
C HIS A 85 12.21 -6.59 -2.69
N ARG A 86 12.41 -5.87 -1.59
CA ARG A 86 11.38 -5.63 -0.58
C ARG A 86 11.19 -4.14 -0.32
N VAL A 87 9.93 -3.72 -0.22
CA VAL A 87 9.53 -2.32 0.01
C VAL A 87 8.58 -2.24 1.19
N TYR A 88 8.87 -1.35 2.13
CA TYR A 88 7.97 -1.04 3.25
C TYR A 88 8.28 0.33 3.85
N ALA A 89 7.31 0.94 4.51
CA ALA A 89 7.48 2.25 5.14
C ALA A 89 7.59 2.14 6.67
N VAL A 90 8.43 3.00 7.26
CA VAL A 90 8.63 3.12 8.71
C VAL A 90 8.43 4.57 9.13
N ALA A 91 7.86 4.77 10.33
CA ALA A 91 7.54 6.10 10.85
C ALA A 91 8.73 6.79 11.55
N ASP A 92 9.71 6.00 12.01
CA ASP A 92 10.85 6.46 12.80
C ASP A 92 11.65 7.56 12.07
N GLY A 93 12.18 8.50 12.84
CA GLY A 93 13.14 9.50 12.34
C GLY A 93 12.62 10.42 11.23
N GLY A 94 11.30 10.65 11.15
CA GLY A 94 10.67 11.53 10.16
C GLY A 94 10.04 10.81 8.96
N GLY A 95 10.05 9.48 8.96
CA GLY A 95 9.44 8.68 7.91
C GLY A 95 10.41 8.28 6.82
N TYR A 96 10.49 6.98 6.55
CA TYR A 96 11.29 6.43 5.45
C TYR A 96 10.54 5.34 4.72
N THR A 97 10.74 5.24 3.41
CA THR A 97 10.41 4.04 2.65
C THR A 97 11.68 3.27 2.40
N VAL A 98 11.78 2.11 3.03
CA VAL A 98 12.92 1.21 2.98
C VAL A 98 12.80 0.31 1.77
N VAL A 99 13.92 0.16 1.06
CA VAL A 99 14.11 -0.76 -0.05
C VAL A 99 15.25 -1.70 0.31
N GLU A 100 14.93 -2.99 0.42
CA GLU A 100 15.92 -4.05 0.61
C GLU A 100 16.10 -4.82 -0.70
N ILE A 101 17.35 -5.08 -1.09
CA ILE A 101 17.68 -5.99 -2.20
C ILE A 101 18.56 -7.10 -1.65
N GLU A 102 17.99 -8.30 -1.56
CA GLU A 102 18.71 -9.52 -1.20
C GLU A 102 19.15 -10.27 -2.47
N ASN A 103 20.42 -10.67 -2.50
CA ASN A 103 20.96 -11.57 -3.51
C ASN A 103 20.78 -13.03 -3.07
N ASP A 104 19.66 -13.63 -3.45
CA ASP A 104 19.39 -15.06 -3.24
C ASP A 104 19.90 -15.88 -4.45
N SER A 105 21.17 -15.68 -4.78
CA SER A 105 21.88 -16.43 -5.83
C SER A 105 23.34 -16.70 -5.39
N PRO A 106 24.01 -17.70 -5.99
CA PRO A 106 25.35 -18.10 -5.57
C PRO A 106 26.45 -17.15 -6.06
N LEU A 107 26.17 -16.27 -7.03
CA LEU A 107 27.15 -15.33 -7.60
C LEU A 107 26.84 -13.88 -7.17
N PRO A 108 27.86 -13.01 -7.07
CA PRO A 108 27.63 -11.58 -6.86
C PRO A 108 26.77 -10.96 -7.98
N ILE A 109 25.92 -10.00 -7.61
CA ILE A 109 25.11 -9.21 -8.54
C ILE A 109 25.41 -7.72 -8.37
N ALA A 110 24.94 -6.88 -9.28
CA ALA A 110 24.80 -5.45 -9.05
C ALA A 110 23.34 -5.04 -9.18
N VAL A 111 22.89 -4.10 -8.35
CA VAL A 111 21.58 -3.46 -8.51
C VAL A 111 21.77 -1.99 -8.85
N ALA A 112 21.01 -1.49 -9.82
CA ALA A 112 20.97 -0.10 -10.20
C ALA A 112 19.61 0.50 -9.86
N PHE A 113 19.60 1.77 -9.45
CA PHE A 113 18.40 2.55 -9.13
C PHE A 113 18.41 3.90 -9.82
N ASP A 114 17.23 4.38 -10.21
CA ASP A 114 17.06 5.68 -10.87
C ASP A 114 15.76 6.37 -10.44
N GLY A 115 15.73 7.70 -10.56
CA GLY A 115 14.51 8.51 -10.52
C GLY A 115 14.08 9.08 -9.17
N MET A 116 14.60 8.58 -8.04
CA MET A 116 14.40 9.18 -6.71
C MET A 116 15.71 9.26 -5.89
N PRO A 117 15.85 10.27 -5.01
CA PRO A 117 17.00 10.37 -4.13
C PRO A 117 17.00 9.24 -3.09
N LEU A 118 18.09 8.47 -3.06
CA LEU A 118 18.28 7.36 -2.13
C LEU A 118 19.29 7.71 -1.03
N LEU A 119 18.92 7.37 0.20
CA LEU A 119 19.83 7.25 1.33
C LEU A 119 20.42 5.84 1.33
N SER A 120 21.75 5.74 1.40
CA SER A 120 22.46 4.46 1.43
C SER A 120 23.54 4.51 2.51
N PRO A 121 23.79 3.41 3.25
CA PRO A 121 24.86 3.35 4.25
C PRO A 121 26.25 3.30 3.60
N ARG A 122 26.32 2.96 2.31
CA ARG A 122 27.55 2.86 1.51
C ARG A 122 27.46 3.71 0.25
N PRO A 123 28.55 4.32 -0.22
CA PRO A 123 28.52 5.05 -1.48
C PRO A 123 28.19 4.10 -2.64
N PRO A 124 27.49 4.59 -3.68
CA PRO A 124 27.33 3.84 -4.93
C PRO A 124 28.70 3.62 -5.59
N THR A 125 28.76 2.69 -6.53
CA THR A 125 29.98 2.46 -7.31
C THR A 125 30.18 3.54 -8.36
N ASP A 126 31.43 3.99 -8.54
CA ASP A 126 31.84 4.88 -9.63
C ASP A 126 32.12 4.12 -10.94
N MET A 127 32.00 2.78 -10.93
CA MET A 127 32.23 1.96 -12.11
C MET A 127 31.13 2.22 -13.16
N PRO A 128 31.50 2.41 -14.45
CA PRO A 128 30.52 2.57 -15.52
C PRO A 128 29.57 1.38 -15.59
N ILE A 129 28.27 1.65 -15.66
CA ILE A 129 27.26 0.63 -15.91
C ILE A 129 27.33 0.25 -17.40
N ALA A 130 28.00 -0.86 -17.69
CA ALA A 130 28.16 -1.38 -19.05
C ALA A 130 27.13 -2.48 -19.36
N GLY A 131 26.71 -2.58 -20.61
CA GLY A 131 25.82 -3.66 -21.07
C GLY A 131 24.31 -3.35 -21.02
N ILE A 132 23.94 -2.13 -20.65
CA ILE A 132 22.56 -1.60 -20.71
C ILE A 132 22.59 -0.08 -20.88
N GLU A 133 21.62 0.48 -21.61
CA GLU A 133 21.38 1.91 -21.63
C GLU A 133 20.46 2.28 -20.45
N LEU A 134 20.99 3.03 -19.48
CA LEU A 134 20.25 3.51 -18.31
C LEU A 134 20.17 5.05 -18.30
N PRO A 135 19.15 5.63 -17.64
CA PRO A 135 19.03 7.07 -17.52
C PRO A 135 20.24 7.75 -16.88
N ALA A 136 20.45 9.03 -17.21
CA ALA A 136 21.46 9.84 -16.57
C ALA A 136 21.05 10.13 -15.11
N GLY A 137 21.86 9.69 -14.15
CA GLY A 137 21.55 9.80 -12.72
C GLY A 137 21.41 8.45 -12.01
N THR A 138 21.42 7.35 -12.77
CA THR A 138 21.37 6.01 -12.21
C THR A 138 22.58 5.71 -11.32
N VAL A 139 22.33 5.16 -10.14
CA VAL A 139 23.34 4.74 -9.17
C VAL A 139 23.33 3.23 -9.01
N ALA A 140 24.52 2.60 -8.93
CA ALA A 140 24.63 1.15 -8.81
C ALA A 140 25.37 0.70 -7.54
N TYR A 141 25.01 -0.48 -7.06
CA TYR A 141 25.55 -1.09 -5.85
C TYR A 141 25.86 -2.56 -6.08
N PRO A 142 27.10 -3.03 -5.83
CA PRO A 142 27.42 -4.45 -5.87
C PRO A 142 26.85 -5.17 -4.64
N ILE A 143 26.30 -6.37 -4.80
CA ILE A 143 25.75 -7.19 -3.73
C ILE A 143 26.39 -8.57 -3.80
N GLY A 144 27.13 -8.94 -2.75
CA GLY A 144 27.74 -10.27 -2.65
C GLY A 144 26.69 -11.39 -2.57
N HIS A 145 27.12 -12.64 -2.69
CA HIS A 145 26.23 -13.79 -2.54
C HIS A 145 25.58 -13.80 -1.15
N HIS A 146 24.27 -14.04 -1.06
CA HIS A 146 23.50 -14.03 0.18
C HIS A 146 23.62 -12.74 1.02
N ALA A 147 24.01 -11.62 0.40
CA ALA A 147 24.06 -10.31 1.04
C ALA A 147 22.80 -9.51 0.73
N THR A 148 22.48 -8.56 1.62
CA THR A 148 21.36 -7.64 1.45
C THR A 148 21.87 -6.20 1.41
N LEU A 149 21.46 -5.44 0.39
CA LEU A 149 21.57 -3.99 0.36
C LEU A 149 20.31 -3.40 0.98
N VAL A 150 20.48 -2.39 1.84
CA VAL A 150 19.37 -1.57 2.34
C VAL A 150 19.60 -0.12 1.91
N VAL A 151 18.61 0.46 1.23
CA VAL A 151 18.54 1.88 0.91
C VAL A 151 17.17 2.42 1.35
N ALA A 152 17.01 3.74 1.42
CA ALA A 152 15.72 4.32 1.76
C ALA A 152 15.45 5.65 1.06
N ILE A 153 14.18 5.95 0.88
CA ILE A 153 13.67 7.27 0.50
C ILE A 153 13.19 7.97 1.77
N ALA A 154 13.69 9.16 2.07
CA ALA A 154 13.18 9.97 3.16
C ALA A 154 11.82 10.58 2.78
N HIS A 155 10.87 10.60 3.71
CA HIS A 155 9.55 11.22 3.49
C HIS A 155 9.60 12.75 3.55
N GLY A 156 10.57 13.30 4.28
CA GLY A 156 10.83 14.74 4.37
C GLY A 156 11.84 15.25 3.34
N SER A 157 12.25 16.51 3.48
CA SER A 157 13.19 17.12 2.53
C SER A 157 14.55 16.38 2.49
N PRO A 158 15.05 16.01 1.30
CA PRO A 158 16.21 15.14 1.15
C PRO A 158 17.55 15.77 1.57
N GLY A 159 17.63 17.10 1.72
CA GLY A 159 18.89 17.85 1.81
C GLY A 159 19.74 17.63 3.07
N THR A 160 19.23 16.96 4.11
CA THR A 160 19.94 16.70 5.37
C THR A 160 19.73 15.31 5.95
N ALA A 161 18.98 14.44 5.26
CA ALA A 161 18.65 13.13 5.78
C ALA A 161 19.85 12.17 5.65
N SER A 162 20.08 11.38 6.68
CA SER A 162 21.03 10.25 6.66
C SER A 162 20.26 9.00 7.02
N LEU A 163 20.66 7.85 6.46
CA LEU A 163 19.98 6.60 6.78
C LEU A 163 20.19 6.27 8.26
N PRO A 164 19.11 6.10 9.07
CA PRO A 164 19.25 5.72 10.46
C PRO A 164 20.00 4.38 10.61
N ALA A 165 20.87 4.29 11.61
CA ALA A 165 21.65 3.07 11.87
C ALA A 165 20.78 1.86 12.25
N VAL A 166 19.60 2.12 12.81
CA VAL A 166 18.62 1.10 13.18
C VAL A 166 17.26 1.54 12.65
N LEU A 167 16.68 0.70 11.81
CA LEU A 167 15.32 0.83 11.30
C LEU A 167 14.50 -0.39 11.73
N PRO A 168 13.18 -0.25 11.93
CA PRO A 168 12.32 -1.41 12.08
C PRO A 168 12.48 -2.39 10.91
N THR A 169 12.52 -3.68 11.24
CA THR A 169 12.49 -4.75 10.24
C THR A 169 11.13 -4.83 9.57
N ARG A 170 11.10 -5.36 8.34
CA ARG A 170 9.85 -5.67 7.61
C ARG A 170 8.84 -6.49 8.43
N GLN A 171 9.33 -7.39 9.29
CA GLN A 171 8.48 -8.20 10.17
C GLN A 171 7.83 -7.33 11.24
N GLN A 172 8.58 -6.46 11.91
CA GLN A 172 8.02 -5.53 12.90
C GLN A 172 6.97 -4.60 12.28
N VAL A 173 7.23 -4.11 11.06
CA VAL A 173 6.27 -3.28 10.30
C VAL A 173 4.99 -4.05 10.00
N ALA A 174 5.10 -5.28 9.47
CA ALA A 174 3.94 -6.12 9.20
C ALA A 174 3.13 -6.40 10.47
N HIS A 175 3.79 -6.71 11.59
CA HIS A 175 3.10 -6.92 12.88
C HIS A 175 2.34 -5.66 13.34
N GLY A 176 2.91 -4.46 13.14
CA GLY A 176 2.23 -3.20 13.44
C GLY A 176 0.97 -3.01 12.59
N TRP A 177 1.04 -3.30 11.29
CA TRP A 177 -0.12 -3.25 10.39
C TRP A 177 -1.21 -4.25 10.76
N LEU A 178 -0.82 -5.50 11.07
CA LEU A 178 -1.74 -6.52 11.54
C LEU A 178 -2.44 -6.09 12.83
N ALA A 179 -1.69 -5.54 13.80
CA ALA A 179 -2.27 -5.05 15.04
C ALA A 179 -3.33 -3.96 14.82
N VAL A 180 -3.13 -3.06 13.84
CA VAL A 180 -4.15 -2.06 13.47
C VAL A 180 -5.35 -2.71 12.80
N CYS A 181 -5.14 -3.59 11.82
CA CYS A 181 -6.23 -4.27 11.10
C CYS A 181 -7.09 -5.14 12.03
N GLU A 182 -6.47 -5.80 13.00
CA GLU A 182 -7.15 -6.69 13.95
C GLU A 182 -8.02 -5.96 14.97
N ARG A 183 -7.83 -4.64 15.17
CA ARG A 183 -8.73 -3.82 16.01
C ARG A 183 -10.16 -3.87 15.51
N ALA A 184 -10.35 -3.92 14.19
CA ALA A 184 -11.67 -4.07 13.59
C ALA A 184 -12.25 -5.45 13.88
N SER A 185 -11.49 -6.50 13.56
CA SER A 185 -11.82 -7.89 13.88
C SER A 185 -10.68 -8.84 13.49
N ARG A 186 -10.62 -9.99 14.17
CA ARG A 186 -9.79 -11.14 13.78
C ARG A 186 -10.65 -12.15 13.03
N LEU A 187 -10.25 -12.48 11.80
CA LEU A 187 -10.93 -13.47 10.98
C LEU A 187 -10.31 -14.85 11.17
N LEU A 188 -11.14 -15.83 11.48
CA LEU A 188 -10.77 -17.24 11.55
C LEU A 188 -11.33 -17.93 10.31
N VAL A 189 -10.56 -17.87 9.22
CA VAL A 189 -10.91 -18.50 7.94
C VAL A 189 -9.94 -19.65 7.65
N PRO A 190 -10.39 -20.77 7.06
CA PRO A 190 -9.51 -21.89 6.71
C PRO A 190 -8.42 -21.51 5.69
N ASP A 191 -8.72 -20.53 4.83
CA ASP A 191 -7.83 -20.07 3.78
C ASP A 191 -7.07 -18.80 4.22
N SER A 192 -5.76 -18.92 4.33
CA SER A 192 -4.88 -17.79 4.66
C SER A 192 -4.89 -16.69 3.59
N ALA A 193 -5.18 -17.02 2.32
CA ALA A 193 -5.25 -16.03 1.25
C ALA A 193 -6.43 -15.09 1.44
N THR A 194 -7.58 -15.61 1.86
CA THR A 194 -8.75 -14.79 2.24
C THR A 194 -8.43 -13.83 3.38
N ASN A 195 -7.72 -14.28 4.42
CA ASN A 195 -7.32 -13.39 5.52
C ASN A 195 -6.36 -12.30 5.03
N ALA A 196 -5.35 -12.66 4.24
CA ALA A 196 -4.42 -11.71 3.64
C ALA A 196 -5.12 -10.70 2.72
N ALA A 197 -6.16 -11.11 1.97
CA ALA A 197 -6.94 -10.21 1.13
C ALA A 197 -7.72 -9.17 1.96
N VAL A 198 -8.27 -9.55 3.11
CA VAL A 198 -8.93 -8.60 4.02
C VAL A 198 -7.93 -7.65 4.66
N VAL A 199 -6.78 -8.15 5.11
CA VAL A 199 -5.69 -7.30 5.62
C VAL A 199 -5.25 -6.31 4.53
N ALA A 200 -5.09 -6.78 3.29
CA ALA A 200 -4.76 -5.94 2.15
C ALA A 200 -5.79 -4.82 1.95
N ALA A 201 -7.08 -5.15 1.86
CA ALA A 201 -8.15 -4.17 1.69
C ALA A 201 -8.17 -3.12 2.81
N ARG A 202 -8.01 -3.56 4.07
CA ARG A 202 -7.92 -2.67 5.24
C ARG A 202 -6.72 -1.73 5.18
N CYS A 203 -5.56 -2.25 4.79
CA CYS A 203 -4.36 -1.44 4.67
C CYS A 203 -4.47 -0.43 3.53
N GLU A 204 -5.04 -0.81 2.38
CA GLU A 204 -5.31 0.13 1.30
C GLU A 204 -6.27 1.23 1.77
N LEU A 205 -7.38 0.87 2.43
CA LEU A 205 -8.34 1.82 2.98
C LEU A 205 -7.71 2.79 3.98
N LEU A 206 -6.82 2.31 4.86
CA LEU A 206 -6.08 3.17 5.80
C LEU A 206 -5.09 4.13 5.12
N LEU A 207 -4.54 3.75 3.96
CA LEU A 207 -3.57 4.56 3.23
C LEU A 207 -4.23 5.54 2.25
N ALA A 208 -5.27 5.11 1.55
CA ALA A 208 -5.99 5.84 0.51
C ALA A 208 -7.18 6.63 1.01
N GLY A 209 -7.75 6.23 2.14
CA GLY A 209 -8.99 6.79 2.63
C GLY A 209 -10.21 6.17 1.94
N PRO A 210 -11.41 6.60 2.35
CA PRO A 210 -12.67 6.03 1.89
C PRO A 210 -13.01 6.49 0.46
N SER A 211 -13.88 5.72 -0.19
CA SER A 211 -14.49 6.07 -1.48
C SER A 211 -15.17 7.45 -1.45
N ALA A 212 -15.27 8.14 -2.58
CA ALA A 212 -15.88 9.48 -2.60
C ALA A 212 -17.40 9.43 -2.27
N ALA A 213 -17.81 10.02 -1.14
CA ALA A 213 -19.19 10.01 -0.65
C ALA A 213 -20.26 10.43 -1.68
N THR A 214 -19.94 11.43 -2.51
CA THR A 214 -20.87 11.98 -3.52
C THR A 214 -21.08 11.07 -4.72
N ARG A 215 -20.13 10.16 -4.99
CA ARG A 215 -20.15 9.26 -6.15
C ARG A 215 -20.51 7.82 -5.73
N HIS A 216 -20.08 7.42 -4.55
CA HIS A 216 -20.18 6.06 -4.02
C HIS A 216 -20.64 6.10 -2.54
N PRO A 217 -21.88 6.55 -2.25
CA PRO A 217 -22.33 6.75 -0.88
C PRO A 217 -22.41 5.45 -0.05
N VAL A 218 -22.78 4.33 -0.68
CA VAL A 218 -22.81 3.01 -0.03
C VAL A 218 -21.40 2.57 0.37
N ASP A 219 -20.47 2.57 -0.59
CA ASP A 219 -19.07 2.19 -0.36
C ASP A 219 -18.40 3.12 0.67
N PHE A 220 -18.62 4.43 0.56
CA PHE A 220 -18.10 5.41 1.53
C PHE A 220 -18.54 5.11 2.96
N LEU A 221 -19.81 4.79 3.20
CA LEU A 221 -20.30 4.49 4.54
C LEU A 221 -19.68 3.20 5.09
N LEU A 222 -19.51 2.19 4.26
CA LEU A 222 -18.82 0.94 4.62
C LEU A 222 -17.34 1.21 4.96
N ASP A 223 -16.66 1.96 4.11
CA ASP A 223 -15.25 2.34 4.25
C ASP A 223 -15.02 3.12 5.56
N VAL A 224 -15.80 4.17 5.82
CA VAL A 224 -15.68 4.95 7.08
C VAL A 224 -16.04 4.08 8.28
N GLY A 225 -17.06 3.23 8.16
CA GLY A 225 -17.41 2.26 9.19
C GLY A 225 -16.27 1.31 9.55
N GLU A 226 -15.50 0.86 8.57
CA GLU A 226 -14.34 -0.01 8.77
C GLU A 226 -13.11 0.76 9.30
N LEU A 227 -12.87 1.98 8.83
CA LEU A 227 -11.86 2.89 9.40
C LEU A 227 -12.08 3.11 10.91
N VAL A 228 -13.32 3.43 11.31
CA VAL A 228 -13.68 3.60 12.73
C VAL A 228 -13.50 2.31 13.52
N ARG A 229 -13.79 1.15 12.93
CA ARG A 229 -13.51 -0.17 13.56
C ARG A 229 -12.02 -0.43 13.74
N MET A 230 -11.17 0.00 12.81
CA MET A 230 -9.71 -0.03 12.95
C MET A 230 -9.19 1.04 13.93
N GLY A 231 -10.07 1.93 14.39
CA GLY A 231 -9.84 2.87 15.47
C GLY A 231 -9.40 4.25 15.04
N THR A 232 -9.76 4.68 13.83
CA THR A 232 -9.68 6.09 13.43
C THR A 232 -10.76 6.92 14.15
N MET A 233 -10.57 8.23 14.21
CA MET A 233 -11.59 9.15 14.75
C MET A 233 -12.84 9.15 13.87
N ALA A 234 -14.01 9.27 14.49
CA ALA A 234 -15.31 9.25 13.81
C ALA A 234 -15.84 10.66 13.55
N GLU A 235 -15.58 11.59 14.47
CA GLU A 235 -16.09 12.96 14.47
C GLU A 235 -15.78 13.73 13.17
N PRO A 236 -14.59 13.62 12.57
CA PRO A 236 -14.29 14.35 11.33
C PRO A 236 -15.16 13.94 10.14
N TRP A 237 -15.74 12.73 10.15
CA TRP A 237 -16.51 12.18 9.03
C TRP A 237 -18.01 12.48 9.09
N ILE A 238 -18.50 13.05 10.18
CA ILE A 238 -19.94 13.22 10.40
C ILE A 238 -20.65 14.04 9.32
N PRO A 239 -20.08 15.14 8.79
CA PRO A 239 -20.70 15.87 7.68
C PRO A 239 -20.90 14.99 6.43
N GLU A 240 -19.85 14.33 5.96
CA GLU A 240 -19.90 13.48 4.76
C GLU A 240 -20.75 12.22 4.97
N VAL A 241 -20.78 11.66 6.19
CA VAL A 241 -21.70 10.56 6.56
C VAL A 241 -23.15 11.00 6.46
N SER A 242 -23.49 12.21 6.93
CA SER A 242 -24.84 12.76 6.79
C SER A 242 -25.25 12.91 5.32
N ASP A 243 -24.33 13.40 4.48
CA ASP A 243 -24.57 13.57 3.04
C ASP A 243 -24.75 12.21 2.35
N ALA A 244 -23.89 11.23 2.65
CA ALA A 244 -23.97 9.89 2.08
C ALA A 244 -25.25 9.16 2.51
N VAL A 245 -25.65 9.27 3.78
CA VAL A 245 -26.93 8.72 4.29
C VAL A 245 -28.12 9.34 3.55
N THR A 246 -28.08 10.63 3.25
CA THR A 246 -29.13 11.30 2.48
C THR A 246 -29.20 10.75 1.05
N ALA A 247 -28.06 10.46 0.43
CA ALA A 247 -27.96 9.91 -0.92
C ALA A 247 -28.44 8.45 -1.04
N LEU A 248 -28.55 7.70 0.08
CA LEU A 248 -29.03 6.31 0.09
C LEU A 248 -30.46 6.14 -0.46
N ALA A 249 -31.29 7.18 -0.42
CA ALA A 249 -32.65 7.11 -0.97
C ALA A 249 -32.68 6.76 -2.48
N SER A 250 -31.59 7.05 -3.20
CA SER A 250 -31.40 6.74 -4.62
C SER A 250 -30.74 5.37 -4.87
N HIS A 251 -30.39 4.63 -3.82
CA HIS A 251 -29.62 3.38 -3.88
C HIS A 251 -30.37 2.22 -3.18
N ARG A 252 -31.70 2.19 -3.34
CA ARG A 252 -32.58 1.23 -2.63
C ARG A 252 -32.38 -0.22 -3.03
N ASP A 253 -31.93 -0.45 -4.26
CA ASP A 253 -31.71 -1.78 -4.83
C ASP A 253 -30.28 -2.28 -4.57
N ASP A 254 -29.44 -1.50 -3.88
CA ASP A 254 -28.08 -1.91 -3.57
C ASP A 254 -28.07 -3.04 -2.53
N PRO A 255 -27.46 -4.21 -2.82
CA PRO A 255 -27.45 -5.35 -1.91
C PRO A 255 -26.74 -5.06 -0.58
N LEU A 256 -25.87 -4.05 -0.53
CA LEU A 256 -25.13 -3.64 0.67
C LEU A 256 -25.78 -2.50 1.44
N LEU A 257 -26.96 -2.03 1.03
CA LEU A 257 -27.65 -0.90 1.66
C LEU A 257 -27.84 -1.09 3.17
N ALA A 258 -28.23 -2.29 3.61
CA ALA A 258 -28.39 -2.60 5.03
C ALA A 258 -27.08 -2.46 5.81
N ALA A 259 -25.99 -2.97 5.24
CA ALA A 259 -24.66 -2.88 5.84
C ALA A 259 -24.16 -1.42 5.88
N ALA A 260 -24.47 -0.61 4.86
CA ALA A 260 -24.12 0.81 4.84
C ALA A 260 -24.86 1.61 5.94
N VAL A 261 -26.14 1.30 6.19
CA VAL A 261 -26.89 1.91 7.31
C VAL A 261 -26.30 1.47 8.66
N ASP A 262 -25.96 0.18 8.83
CA ASP A 262 -25.28 -0.33 10.04
C ASP A 262 -23.91 0.34 10.26
N ALA A 263 -23.18 0.59 9.18
CA ALA A 263 -21.89 1.28 9.23
C ALA A 263 -22.07 2.75 9.64
N ALA A 264 -23.03 3.47 9.07
CA ALA A 264 -23.36 4.85 9.45
C ALA A 264 -23.74 4.94 10.95
N GLU A 265 -24.58 4.03 11.44
CA GLU A 265 -24.98 4.00 12.84
C GLU A 265 -23.77 3.81 13.77
N ARG A 266 -22.86 2.91 13.41
CA ARG A 266 -21.61 2.69 14.15
C ARG A 266 -20.75 3.95 14.22
N VAL A 267 -20.61 4.67 13.11
CA VAL A 267 -19.83 5.92 13.06
C VAL A 267 -20.48 6.98 13.95
N CYS A 268 -21.80 7.16 13.87
CA CYS A 268 -22.52 8.10 14.73
C CYS A 268 -22.42 7.73 16.22
N LEU A 269 -22.50 6.44 16.57
CA LEU A 269 -22.28 5.97 17.94
C LEU A 269 -20.87 6.29 18.45
N ALA A 270 -19.85 6.03 17.61
CA ALA A 270 -18.46 6.33 17.94
C ALA A 270 -18.23 7.84 18.15
N ALA A 271 -18.86 8.68 17.34
CA ALA A 271 -18.84 10.14 17.48
C ALA A 271 -19.78 10.69 18.59
N ARG A 272 -20.52 9.82 19.29
CA ARG A 272 -21.50 10.18 20.34
C ARG A 272 -22.67 11.04 19.84
N GLU A 273 -23.04 10.90 18.57
CA GLU A 273 -24.15 11.61 17.93
C GLU A 273 -25.50 10.92 18.19
N ALA A 274 -25.99 10.97 19.44
CA ALA A 274 -27.18 10.24 19.87
C ALA A 274 -28.46 10.61 19.09
N ARG A 275 -28.54 11.83 18.53
CA ARG A 275 -29.65 12.23 17.66
C ARG A 275 -29.57 11.54 16.31
N ALA A 276 -28.39 11.55 15.67
CA ALA A 276 -28.19 10.92 14.37
C ALA A 276 -28.48 9.41 14.41
N VAL A 277 -28.12 8.72 15.50
CA VAL A 277 -28.46 7.30 15.72
C VAL A 277 -29.98 7.05 15.69
N ARG A 278 -30.77 7.91 16.35
CA ARG A 278 -32.25 7.79 16.32
C ARG A 278 -32.82 8.07 14.93
N ASP A 279 -32.26 9.06 14.23
CA ASP A 279 -32.68 9.40 12.87
C ASP A 279 -32.37 8.24 11.90
N LEU A 280 -31.21 7.58 12.04
CA LEU A 280 -30.83 6.40 11.27
C LEU A 280 -31.76 5.21 11.51
N ALA A 281 -32.23 4.98 12.73
CA ALA A 281 -33.23 3.95 13.01
C ALA A 281 -34.55 4.17 12.22
N LEU A 282 -34.99 5.44 12.11
CA LEU A 282 -36.15 5.80 11.29
C LEU A 282 -35.87 5.64 9.79
N ILE A 283 -34.67 5.99 9.33
CA ILE A 283 -34.23 5.81 7.94
C ILE A 283 -34.21 4.32 7.58
N ARG A 284 -33.69 3.45 8.46
CA ARG A 284 -33.67 2.00 8.26
C ARG A 284 -35.07 1.46 7.96
N LEU A 285 -36.07 1.84 8.77
CA LEU A 285 -37.46 1.42 8.58
C LEU A 285 -38.06 1.87 7.24
N ARG A 286 -37.59 3.00 6.68
CA ARG A 286 -38.06 3.56 5.40
C ARG A 286 -37.34 2.98 4.18
N LEU A 287 -36.07 2.63 4.34
CA LEU A 287 -35.22 2.15 3.25
C LEU A 287 -35.26 0.62 3.12
N LEU A 288 -35.41 -0.08 4.24
CA LEU A 288 -35.38 -1.54 4.34
C LEU A 288 -36.69 -2.03 5.00
N PRO A 289 -37.86 -1.84 4.37
CA PRO A 289 -39.09 -2.41 4.88
C PRO A 289 -38.90 -3.94 4.88
N GLY A 290 -38.99 -4.56 6.06
CA GLY A 290 -38.68 -5.98 6.21
C GLY A 290 -39.50 -6.84 5.26
N GLU A 291 -38.89 -7.89 4.69
CA GLU A 291 -39.68 -9.04 4.28
C GLU A 291 -40.43 -9.55 5.52
N PRO A 292 -41.73 -9.84 5.40
CA PRO A 292 -42.51 -10.33 6.54
C PRO A 292 -41.89 -11.63 7.06
N SER A 293 -41.59 -11.66 8.36
CA SER A 293 -41.27 -12.86 9.12
C SER A 293 -42.38 -13.91 9.03
#